data_AF-A0A0F8XFJ0-F1
#
_entry.id   AF-A0A0F8XFJ0-F1
#
_cell.length_a   1.000
_cell.length_b   1.000
_cell.length_c   1.000
_cell.angle_alpha   90.00
_cell.angle_beta   90.00
_cell.angle_gamma   90.00
#
_symmetry.space_group_name_H-M   'P 1'
#
loop_
_entity.id
_entity.type
_entity.pdbx_description
1 polymer ?
#
loop_
_entity_poly.entity_id
_entity_poly.type
_entity_poly.pdbx_seq_one_letter_code
_entity_poly.pdbx_strand_id
1 'polypeptide(L)'
;MARNYFLALKIINAAVFAWLFYTFLISIFDFNAVITTADNKYVIFAFFGAIRNVFSYLIYGGGLLIAYFVAFATAGIYSNYMFEFIETFFERFLSSWFSIGTPSLGEIPNLMLDEVGVLFNDLYLFAFQLLILISVIYAIRAFFNSDPKNHLIALGSLIFMTVLPLMITGLYDMLDLFNVHFPILTDMADPLNNPLKDSLFVIPVNNFFQFIMSPVIVFAIVSYIYLELAFQVNYTDTVTKPSLQRRDRLEAQLEILERESHYVTANVDKIKEEAKKRMEEIELAQQEGITIGKFFAKTGKRFSYVKEMIEKKKLEEEEKKLVTAASKTRRLGRYVDRLFREDSEARDTLTASSSAPRAGNLATSTIVNFTYRVGLLLVLSFIIIHPLWFLDTIIQLPDAITESVAMYSPEVIIILLLPIMLIFPVISQLISFVKHRNLIVKLQQEGRIKELLISVGDYVKTEEFKEETKVEGESSTVAADAT
;
A
#
# COMPACT_ATOMS: atom_id res chain seq x y z
N MET A 1 22.02 -3.94 -8.56
CA MET A 1 20.95 -3.99 -9.60
C MET A 1 19.54 -3.81 -9.02
N ALA A 2 19.15 -4.48 -7.93
CA ALA A 2 17.79 -4.38 -7.38
C ALA A 2 17.35 -2.96 -6.93
N ARG A 3 18.27 -2.16 -6.38
CA ARG A 3 18.00 -0.74 -6.02
C ARG A 3 17.62 0.10 -7.24
N ASN A 4 18.26 -0.15 -8.38
CA ASN A 4 17.99 0.56 -9.63
C ASN A 4 16.66 0.12 -10.23
N TYR A 5 16.32 -1.17 -10.13
CA TYR A 5 15.01 -1.69 -10.55
C TYR A 5 13.86 -1.07 -9.75
N PHE A 6 13.99 -1.01 -8.42
CA PHE A 6 13.00 -0.40 -7.55
C PHE A 6 12.79 1.09 -7.84
N LEU A 7 13.90 1.83 -8.02
CA LEU A 7 13.85 3.25 -8.36
C LEU A 7 13.24 3.47 -9.75
N ALA A 8 13.57 2.63 -10.73
CA ALA A 8 12.97 2.67 -12.06
C ALA A 8 11.44 2.44 -11.98
N LEU A 9 10.97 1.47 -11.20
CA LEU A 9 9.52 1.22 -11.03
C LEU A 9 8.81 2.44 -10.42
N LYS A 10 9.43 3.11 -9.45
CA LYS A 10 8.89 4.36 -8.86
C LYS A 10 8.81 5.50 -9.87
N ILE A 11 9.86 5.70 -10.68
CA ILE A 11 9.87 6.73 -11.73
C ILE A 11 8.81 6.44 -12.78
N ILE A 12 8.70 5.19 -13.23
CA ILE A 12 7.67 4.77 -14.20
C ILE A 12 6.28 5.04 -13.62
N ASN A 13 6.03 4.65 -12.37
CA ASN A 13 4.72 4.87 -11.75
C ASN A 13 4.37 6.36 -11.60
N ALA A 14 5.35 7.21 -11.26
CA ALA A 14 5.17 8.65 -11.21
C ALA A 14 4.92 9.28 -12.60
N ALA A 15 5.62 8.80 -13.63
CA ALA A 15 5.40 9.22 -15.01
C ALA A 15 4.00 8.82 -15.50
N VAL A 16 3.54 7.61 -15.16
CA VAL A 16 2.18 7.14 -15.45
C VAL A 16 1.15 8.01 -14.73
N PHE A 17 1.37 8.40 -13.46
CA PHE A 17 0.48 9.33 -12.77
C PHE A 17 0.44 10.71 -13.44
N ALA A 18 1.60 11.25 -13.83
CA ALA A 18 1.65 12.53 -14.53
C ALA A 18 0.89 12.48 -15.86
N TRP A 19 1.02 11.37 -16.60
CA TRP A 19 0.26 11.13 -17.83
C TRP A 19 -1.24 10.99 -17.56
N LEU A 20 -1.64 10.26 -16.52
CA LEU A 20 -3.03 10.14 -16.07
C LEU A 20 -3.61 11.51 -15.75
N PHE A 21 -2.91 12.30 -14.95
CA PHE A 21 -3.32 13.64 -14.53
C PHE A 21 -3.46 14.59 -15.72
N TYR A 22 -2.50 14.55 -16.66
CA TYR A 22 -2.56 15.31 -17.91
C TYR A 22 -3.75 14.90 -18.77
N THR A 23 -3.97 13.59 -18.95
CA THR A 23 -5.09 13.06 -19.75
C THR A 23 -6.42 13.47 -19.15
N PHE A 24 -6.55 13.40 -17.82
CA PHE A 24 -7.73 13.82 -17.08
C PHE A 24 -8.04 15.31 -17.30
N LEU A 25 -7.07 16.20 -17.06
CA LEU A 25 -7.27 17.65 -17.19
C LEU A 25 -7.47 18.17 -18.62
N ILE A 26 -7.10 17.39 -19.63
CA ILE A 26 -7.28 17.80 -21.03
C ILE A 26 -8.51 17.17 -21.64
N SER A 27 -8.78 15.91 -21.33
CA SER A 27 -9.72 15.11 -22.11
C SER A 27 -11.04 14.88 -21.39
N ILE A 28 -11.09 15.07 -20.06
CA ILE A 28 -12.25 14.75 -19.22
C ILE A 28 -12.72 15.97 -18.44
N PHE A 29 -11.80 16.70 -17.82
CA PHE A 29 -12.10 17.77 -16.89
C PHE A 29 -11.67 19.12 -17.46
N ASP A 30 -12.51 20.14 -17.36
CA ASP A 30 -12.11 21.52 -17.67
C ASP A 30 -11.71 22.24 -16.39
N PHE A 31 -10.40 22.37 -16.18
CA PHE A 31 -9.87 23.06 -15.01
C PHE A 31 -10.24 24.56 -15.00
N ASN A 32 -10.38 25.19 -16.16
CA ASN A 32 -10.69 26.62 -16.22
C ASN A 32 -12.08 26.93 -15.64
N ALA A 33 -13.04 26.03 -15.86
CA ALA A 33 -14.39 26.13 -15.31
C ALA A 33 -14.42 26.14 -13.77
N VAL A 34 -13.35 25.69 -13.12
CA VAL A 34 -13.26 25.53 -11.67
C VAL A 34 -12.37 26.59 -11.02
N ILE A 35 -11.54 27.31 -11.77
CA ILE A 35 -10.68 28.37 -11.22
C ILE A 35 -11.48 29.65 -10.99
N THR A 36 -12.37 29.98 -11.93
CA THR A 36 -13.13 31.23 -11.97
C THR A 36 -14.62 30.98 -11.95
N THR A 37 -15.37 31.80 -11.23
CA THR A 37 -16.84 31.83 -11.30
C THR A 37 -17.30 32.50 -12.60
N ALA A 38 -18.61 32.46 -12.90
CA ALA A 38 -19.22 33.15 -14.04
C ALA A 38 -18.89 34.66 -14.08
N ASP A 39 -18.67 35.28 -12.91
CA ASP A 39 -18.27 36.68 -12.75
C ASP A 39 -16.75 36.93 -12.93
N ASN A 40 -16.01 35.93 -13.38
CA ASN A 40 -14.55 35.96 -13.55
C ASN A 40 -13.78 36.27 -12.24
N LYS A 41 -14.36 35.92 -11.10
CA LYS A 41 -13.71 35.99 -9.78
C LYS A 41 -13.12 34.63 -9.44
N TYR A 42 -11.99 34.59 -8.74
CA TYR A 42 -11.46 33.32 -8.24
C TYR A 42 -12.45 32.69 -7.27
N VAL A 43 -12.76 31.40 -7.47
CA VAL A 43 -13.74 30.65 -6.67
C VAL A 43 -13.44 30.72 -5.17
N ILE A 44 -12.16 30.70 -4.76
CA ILE A 44 -11.77 30.83 -3.35
C ILE A 44 -12.27 32.16 -2.75
N PHE A 45 -12.07 33.27 -3.46
CA PHE A 45 -12.51 34.58 -2.98
C PHE A 45 -14.04 34.73 -3.07
N ALA A 46 -14.66 34.15 -4.09
CA ALA A 46 -16.11 34.12 -4.23
C ALA A 46 -16.75 33.35 -3.07
N PHE A 47 -16.25 32.15 -2.74
CA PHE A 47 -16.71 31.32 -1.63
C PHE A 47 -16.64 32.05 -0.28
N PHE A 48 -15.50 32.66 0.07
CA PHE A 48 -15.40 33.44 1.31
C PHE A 48 -16.27 34.70 1.28
N GLY A 49 -16.48 35.29 0.10
CA GLY A 49 -17.41 36.39 -0.13
C GLY A 49 -18.86 35.97 0.14
N ALA A 50 -19.30 34.86 -0.43
CA ALA A 50 -20.64 34.31 -0.23
C ALA A 50 -20.87 33.93 1.24
N ILE A 51 -19.90 33.30 1.91
CA ILE A 51 -19.96 33.06 3.37
C ILE A 51 -20.18 34.38 4.11
N ARG A 52 -19.36 35.40 3.83
CA ARG A 52 -19.48 36.71 4.46
C ARG A 52 -20.87 37.31 4.22
N ASN A 53 -21.39 37.23 3.00
CA ASN A 53 -22.69 37.77 2.63
C ASN A 53 -23.81 37.06 3.41
N VAL A 54 -23.84 35.72 3.39
CA VAL A 54 -24.83 34.92 4.14
C VAL A 54 -24.84 35.27 5.63
N PHE A 55 -23.66 35.35 6.26
CA PHE A 55 -23.56 35.77 7.66
C PHE A 55 -24.03 37.21 7.88
N SER A 56 -23.73 38.11 6.93
CA SER A 56 -24.14 39.51 7.01
C SER A 56 -25.67 39.65 6.92
N TYR A 57 -26.33 38.94 5.99
CA TYR A 57 -27.80 38.90 5.90
C TYR A 57 -28.44 38.26 7.14
N LEU A 58 -27.83 37.20 7.69
CA LEU A 58 -28.32 36.54 8.91
C LEU A 58 -28.24 37.48 10.12
N ILE A 59 -27.12 38.17 10.31
CA ILE A 59 -26.94 39.13 11.41
C ILE A 59 -27.88 40.33 11.23
N TYR A 60 -27.97 40.88 10.01
CA TYR A 60 -28.85 42.01 9.70
C TYR A 60 -30.32 41.66 9.92
N GLY A 61 -30.80 40.57 9.33
CA GLY A 61 -32.17 40.08 9.47
C GLY A 61 -32.52 39.68 10.90
N GLY A 62 -31.61 39.00 11.59
CA GLY A 62 -31.78 38.64 13.00
C GLY A 62 -31.88 39.88 13.90
N GLY A 63 -31.00 40.87 13.69
CA GLY A 63 -31.04 42.14 14.41
C GLY A 63 -32.34 42.90 14.17
N LEU A 64 -32.81 42.93 12.92
CA LEU A 64 -34.03 43.61 12.53
C LEU A 64 -35.26 42.90 13.15
N LEU A 65 -35.33 41.56 13.10
CA LEU A 65 -36.38 40.78 13.74
C LEU A 65 -36.43 41.03 15.26
N ILE A 66 -35.27 41.04 15.94
CA ILE A 66 -35.19 41.37 17.36
C ILE A 66 -35.70 42.79 17.63
N ALA A 67 -35.32 43.77 16.81
CA ALA A 67 -35.77 45.15 16.96
C ALA A 67 -37.30 45.28 16.79
N TYR A 68 -37.89 44.64 15.77
CA TYR A 68 -39.34 44.58 15.58
C TYR A 68 -40.04 43.86 16.74
N PHE A 69 -39.46 42.78 17.27
CA PHE A 69 -40.00 42.07 18.42
C PHE A 69 -40.02 42.94 19.68
N VAL A 70 -38.93 43.68 19.93
CA VAL A 70 -38.84 44.62 21.06
C VAL A 70 -39.84 45.78 20.88
N ALA A 71 -39.95 46.34 19.68
CA ALA A 71 -40.95 47.36 19.38
C ALA A 71 -42.38 46.83 19.58
N PHE A 72 -42.68 45.62 19.12
CA PHE A 72 -43.98 44.98 19.34
C PHE A 72 -44.29 44.75 20.83
N ALA A 73 -43.31 44.23 21.59
CA ALA A 73 -43.46 44.02 23.03
C ALA A 73 -43.65 45.32 23.81
N THR A 74 -43.13 46.44 23.30
CA THR A 74 -43.26 47.78 23.89
C THR A 74 -44.39 48.62 23.28
N ALA A 75 -45.07 48.12 22.24
CA ALA A 75 -46.01 48.86 21.38
C ALA A 75 -47.30 49.35 22.06
N GLY A 76 -47.48 49.12 23.37
CA GLY A 76 -48.59 49.71 24.12
C GLY A 76 -48.58 51.25 24.18
N ILE A 77 -47.50 51.94 23.76
CA ILE A 77 -47.35 53.39 23.98
C ILE A 77 -46.95 54.20 22.71
N TYR A 78 -46.17 53.65 21.76
CA TYR A 78 -45.63 54.42 20.60
C TYR A 78 -45.52 53.61 19.29
N SER A 79 -46.50 52.74 19.02
CA SER A 79 -46.54 51.77 17.91
C SER A 79 -45.85 52.24 16.60
N ASN A 80 -46.36 53.29 15.94
CA ASN A 80 -45.93 53.56 14.56
C ASN A 80 -44.58 54.28 14.46
N TYR A 81 -44.27 55.19 15.39
CA TYR A 81 -42.99 55.93 15.39
C TYR A 81 -41.79 55.02 15.67
N MET A 82 -41.97 53.99 16.52
CA MET A 82 -40.90 53.05 16.83
C MET A 82 -40.53 52.17 15.64
N PHE A 83 -41.51 51.72 14.86
CA PHE A 83 -41.25 50.94 13.64
C PHE A 83 -40.55 51.77 12.56
N GLU A 84 -41.00 53.01 12.33
CA GLU A 84 -40.37 53.93 11.36
C GLU A 84 -38.94 54.32 11.77
N PHE A 85 -38.69 54.49 13.08
CA PHE A 85 -37.35 54.70 13.62
C PHE A 85 -36.43 53.49 13.39
N ILE A 86 -36.92 52.28 13.66
CA ILE A 86 -36.15 51.03 13.45
C ILE A 86 -35.81 50.87 11.97
N GLU A 87 -36.78 51.06 11.09
CA GLU A 87 -36.58 50.97 9.64
C GLU A 87 -35.54 51.98 9.17
N THR A 88 -35.69 53.25 9.55
CA THR A 88 -34.73 54.32 9.20
C THR A 88 -33.33 54.06 9.78
N PHE A 89 -33.24 53.51 11.00
CA PHE A 89 -31.97 53.19 11.65
C PHE A 89 -31.25 52.04 10.93
N PHE A 90 -31.97 50.96 10.62
CA PHE A 90 -31.42 49.81 9.91
C PHE A 90 -31.10 50.14 8.45
N GLU A 91 -31.91 50.97 7.80
CA GLU A 91 -31.71 51.40 6.41
C GLU A 91 -30.53 52.36 6.25
N ARG A 92 -30.35 53.32 7.17
CA ARG A 92 -29.33 54.37 7.00
C ARG A 92 -28.00 54.10 7.72
N PHE A 93 -28.04 53.38 8.84
CA PHE A 93 -26.83 53.19 9.66
C PHE A 93 -26.32 51.76 9.59
N LEU A 94 -27.19 50.78 9.73
CA LEU A 94 -26.77 49.38 9.86
C LEU A 94 -26.45 48.76 8.48
N SER A 95 -27.22 49.05 7.43
CA SER A 95 -26.96 48.58 6.07
C SER A 95 -25.55 48.94 5.57
N SER A 96 -25.08 50.16 5.88
CA SER A 96 -23.76 50.67 5.51
C SER A 96 -22.62 49.86 6.15
N TRP A 97 -22.85 49.21 7.29
CA TRP A 97 -21.84 48.40 7.96
C TRP A 97 -21.65 47.04 7.29
N PHE A 98 -22.68 46.55 6.61
CA PHE A 98 -22.66 45.27 5.93
C PHE A 98 -22.35 45.38 4.43
N SER A 99 -22.31 46.60 3.86
CA SER A 99 -22.13 46.83 2.40
C SER A 99 -23.17 46.09 1.54
N ILE A 100 -24.32 45.81 2.14
CA ILE A 100 -25.50 45.23 1.48
C ILE A 100 -26.35 46.39 0.96
N GLY A 101 -27.22 46.15 -0.02
CA GLY A 101 -28.32 47.08 -0.31
C GLY A 101 -29.17 47.37 0.92
N THR A 102 -30.26 48.12 0.77
CA THR A 102 -31.22 48.37 1.84
C THR A 102 -32.45 47.48 1.66
N PRO A 103 -32.36 46.15 1.91
CA PRO A 103 -33.47 45.25 1.66
C PRO A 103 -34.56 45.45 2.70
N SER A 104 -35.82 45.40 2.26
CA SER A 104 -36.96 45.36 3.17
C SER A 104 -37.00 44.03 3.94
N LEU A 105 -37.66 43.99 5.11
CA LEU A 105 -37.79 42.76 5.94
C LEU A 105 -38.29 41.56 5.11
N GLY A 106 -39.20 41.79 4.15
CA GLY A 106 -39.76 40.75 3.30
C GLY A 106 -38.79 40.22 2.22
N GLU A 107 -37.76 40.99 1.86
CA GLU A 107 -36.76 40.62 0.87
C GLU A 107 -35.60 39.82 1.47
N ILE A 108 -35.31 40.01 2.76
CA ILE A 108 -34.20 39.35 3.45
C ILE A 108 -34.22 37.81 3.30
N PRO A 109 -35.36 37.12 3.48
CA PRO A 109 -35.40 35.66 3.30
C PRO A 109 -35.01 35.22 1.89
N ASN A 110 -35.47 35.94 0.86
CA ASN A 110 -35.17 35.60 -0.53
C ASN A 110 -33.70 35.89 -0.85
N LEU A 111 -33.17 37.05 -0.47
CA LEU A 111 -31.75 37.39 -0.64
C LEU A 111 -30.83 36.40 0.08
N MET A 112 -31.23 35.95 1.28
CA MET A 112 -30.50 34.93 2.00
C MET A 112 -30.51 33.59 1.26
N LEU A 113 -31.65 33.18 0.68
CA LEU A 113 -31.74 31.95 -0.11
C LEU A 113 -30.91 32.03 -1.40
N ASP A 114 -30.91 33.17 -2.09
CA ASP A 114 -30.12 33.40 -3.29
C ASP A 114 -28.62 33.31 -2.99
N GLU A 115 -28.15 33.98 -1.92
CA GLU A 115 -26.75 33.93 -1.49
C GLU A 115 -26.34 32.55 -0.97
N VAL A 116 -27.27 31.81 -0.34
CA VAL A 116 -27.05 30.40 0.00
C VAL A 116 -26.92 29.55 -1.26
N GLY A 117 -27.67 29.83 -2.32
CA GLY A 117 -27.52 29.20 -3.63
C GLY A 117 -26.13 29.45 -4.24
N VAL A 118 -25.69 30.71 -4.25
CA VAL A 118 -24.34 31.09 -4.68
C VAL A 118 -23.27 30.39 -3.85
N LEU A 119 -23.44 30.37 -2.52
CA LEU A 119 -22.54 29.67 -1.61
C LEU A 119 -22.43 28.17 -1.92
N PHE A 120 -23.55 27.51 -2.23
CA PHE A 120 -23.54 26.09 -2.59
C PHE A 120 -22.83 25.85 -3.93
N ASN A 121 -23.04 26.70 -4.93
CA ASN A 121 -22.33 26.61 -6.20
C ASN A 121 -20.82 26.85 -6.04
N ASP A 122 -20.44 27.89 -5.28
CA ASP A 122 -19.04 28.17 -4.96
C ASP A 122 -18.40 27.04 -4.14
N LEU A 123 -19.14 26.44 -3.20
CA LEU A 123 -18.68 25.28 -2.43
C LEU A 123 -18.46 24.07 -3.34
N TYR A 124 -19.35 23.84 -4.30
CA TYR A 124 -19.24 22.78 -5.30
C TYR A 124 -17.96 22.95 -6.13
N LEU A 125 -17.72 24.14 -6.69
CA LEU A 125 -16.48 24.44 -7.43
C LEU A 125 -15.24 24.36 -6.53
N PHE A 126 -15.31 24.87 -5.30
CA PHE A 126 -14.23 24.82 -4.32
C PHE A 126 -13.86 23.39 -3.93
N ALA A 127 -14.84 22.47 -3.86
CA ALA A 127 -14.60 21.07 -3.57
C ALA A 127 -13.68 20.41 -4.62
N PHE A 128 -13.83 20.74 -5.91
CA PHE A 128 -12.93 20.23 -6.95
C PHE A 128 -11.49 20.75 -6.78
N GLN A 129 -11.31 22.03 -6.45
CA GLN A 129 -9.98 22.58 -6.19
C GLN A 129 -9.29 21.84 -5.04
N LEU A 130 -10.05 21.55 -3.97
CA LEU A 130 -9.57 20.79 -2.82
C LEU A 130 -9.21 19.36 -3.23
N LEU A 131 -10.03 18.70 -4.03
CA LEU A 131 -9.74 17.35 -4.54
C LEU A 131 -8.49 17.31 -5.41
N ILE A 132 -8.22 18.35 -6.23
CA ILE A 132 -7.01 18.44 -7.06
C ILE A 132 -5.79 18.56 -6.17
N LEU A 133 -5.87 19.45 -5.16
CA LEU A 133 -4.81 19.63 -4.18
C LEU A 133 -4.52 18.33 -3.42
N ILE A 134 -5.56 17.63 -2.95
CA ILE A 134 -5.43 16.31 -2.30
C ILE A 134 -4.75 15.34 -3.27
N SER A 135 -5.20 15.25 -4.52
CA SER A 135 -4.63 14.31 -5.49
C SER A 135 -3.12 14.51 -5.67
N VAL A 136 -2.69 15.77 -5.87
CA VAL A 136 -1.28 16.11 -6.06
C VAL A 136 -0.45 15.85 -4.81
N ILE A 137 -0.94 16.27 -3.63
CA ILE A 137 -0.22 16.05 -2.35
C ILE A 137 -0.03 14.56 -2.09
N TYR A 138 -1.08 13.76 -2.27
CA TYR A 138 -0.99 12.32 -2.05
C TYR A 138 -0.17 11.60 -3.12
N ALA A 139 -0.14 12.09 -4.37
CA ALA A 139 0.75 11.56 -5.40
C ALA A 139 2.23 11.80 -5.06
N ILE A 140 2.58 13.01 -4.61
CA ILE A 140 3.93 13.33 -4.11
C ILE A 140 4.26 12.43 -2.92
N ARG A 141 3.34 12.30 -1.95
CA ARG A 141 3.53 11.44 -0.78
C ARG A 141 3.71 9.97 -1.17
N ALA A 142 3.00 9.49 -2.19
CA ALA A 142 3.09 8.13 -2.70
C ALA A 142 4.44 7.84 -3.38
N PHE A 143 5.05 8.84 -4.02
CA PHE A 143 6.39 8.72 -4.58
C PHE A 143 7.44 8.45 -3.48
N PHE A 144 7.37 9.20 -2.39
CA PHE A 144 8.28 9.03 -1.26
C PHE A 144 7.96 7.78 -0.44
N ASN A 145 6.69 7.59 -0.07
CA ASN A 145 6.21 6.48 0.73
C ASN A 145 5.51 5.45 -0.15
N SER A 146 6.10 4.26 -0.29
CA SER A 146 5.58 3.13 -1.10
C SER A 146 4.31 2.47 -0.54
N ASP A 147 3.48 3.21 0.20
CA ASP A 147 2.20 2.75 0.73
C ASP A 147 1.10 2.91 -0.35
N PRO A 148 0.41 1.83 -0.77
CA PRO A 148 -0.64 1.87 -1.78
C PRO A 148 -1.82 2.76 -1.37
N LYS A 149 -2.02 3.02 -0.07
CA LYS A 149 -3.08 3.93 0.38
C LYS A 149 -2.94 5.33 -0.22
N ASN A 150 -1.71 5.84 -0.35
CA ASN A 150 -1.49 7.17 -0.92
C ASN A 150 -1.84 7.19 -2.42
N HIS A 151 -1.48 6.13 -3.15
CA HIS A 151 -1.85 5.95 -4.56
C HIS A 151 -3.38 5.87 -4.74
N LEU A 152 -4.07 5.14 -3.85
CA LEU A 152 -5.53 5.03 -3.85
C LEU A 152 -6.23 6.36 -3.55
N ILE A 153 -5.73 7.14 -2.59
CA ILE A 153 -6.30 8.47 -2.28
C ILE A 153 -6.07 9.44 -3.44
N ALA A 154 -4.87 9.43 -4.04
CA ALA A 154 -4.54 10.30 -5.17
C ALA A 154 -5.46 10.04 -6.36
N LEU A 155 -5.62 8.76 -6.74
CA LEU A 155 -6.49 8.36 -7.83
C LEU A 155 -7.97 8.52 -7.48
N GLY A 156 -8.37 8.13 -6.27
CA GLY A 156 -9.73 8.23 -5.77
C GLY A 156 -10.24 9.66 -5.80
N SER A 157 -9.37 10.64 -5.55
CA SER A 157 -9.71 12.06 -5.67
C SER A 157 -10.06 12.45 -7.11
N LEU A 158 -9.32 11.96 -8.11
CA LEU A 158 -9.61 12.21 -9.54
C LEU A 158 -10.90 11.51 -9.99
N ILE A 159 -11.11 10.26 -9.57
CA ILE A 159 -12.35 9.54 -9.85
C ILE A 159 -13.53 10.27 -9.21
N PHE A 160 -13.39 10.76 -7.98
CA PHE A 160 -14.45 11.46 -7.27
C PHE A 160 -14.85 12.77 -7.96
N MET A 161 -13.90 13.47 -8.61
CA MET A 161 -14.22 14.62 -9.48
C MET A 161 -15.07 14.25 -10.70
N THR A 162 -15.06 12.98 -11.12
CA THR A 162 -15.94 12.49 -12.19
C THR A 162 -17.29 12.06 -11.63
N VAL A 163 -17.28 11.36 -10.50
CA VAL A 163 -18.50 10.83 -9.86
C VAL A 163 -19.40 11.95 -9.32
N LEU A 164 -18.83 13.01 -8.74
CA LEU A 164 -19.60 14.08 -8.11
C LEU A 164 -20.52 14.82 -9.11
N PRO A 165 -20.06 15.31 -10.28
CA PRO A 165 -20.94 15.88 -11.31
C PRO A 165 -21.96 14.87 -11.85
N LEU A 166 -21.56 13.60 -12.04
CA LEU A 166 -22.47 12.55 -12.51
C LEU A 166 -23.60 12.26 -11.51
N MET A 167 -23.31 12.34 -10.21
CA MET A 167 -24.32 12.22 -9.17
C MET A 167 -25.28 13.40 -9.17
N ILE A 168 -24.78 14.62 -9.38
CA ILE A 168 -25.62 15.84 -9.40
C ILE A 168 -26.51 15.85 -10.64
N THR A 169 -25.96 15.57 -11.81
CA THR A 169 -26.73 15.45 -13.06
C THR A 169 -27.77 14.33 -12.97
N GLY A 170 -27.39 13.15 -12.47
CA GLY A 170 -28.35 12.07 -12.25
C GLY A 170 -29.45 12.41 -11.23
N LEU A 171 -29.14 13.18 -10.18
CA LEU A 171 -30.14 13.66 -9.22
C LEU A 171 -31.08 14.69 -9.86
N TYR A 172 -30.53 15.61 -10.67
CA TYR A 172 -31.30 16.59 -11.44
C TYR A 172 -32.28 15.89 -12.38
N ASP A 173 -31.80 14.97 -13.22
CA ASP A 173 -32.63 14.20 -14.15
C ASP A 173 -33.75 13.43 -13.43
N MET A 174 -33.43 12.83 -12.28
CA MET A 174 -34.42 12.12 -11.47
C MET A 174 -35.50 13.06 -10.94
N LEU A 175 -35.15 14.25 -10.47
CA LEU A 175 -36.11 15.23 -9.95
C LEU A 175 -36.97 15.84 -11.05
N ASP A 176 -36.39 16.04 -12.24
CA ASP A 176 -37.08 16.51 -13.43
C ASP A 176 -38.20 15.54 -13.86
N LEU A 177 -37.97 14.21 -13.74
CA LEU A 177 -39.01 13.20 -13.94
C LEU A 177 -40.23 13.37 -13.01
N PHE A 178 -40.04 13.96 -11.82
CA PHE A 178 -41.12 14.29 -10.88
C PHE A 178 -41.60 15.75 -11.00
N ASN A 179 -41.13 16.49 -12.00
CA ASN A 179 -41.42 17.91 -12.22
C ASN A 179 -40.99 18.81 -11.03
N VAL A 180 -40.00 18.36 -10.24
CA VAL A 180 -39.46 19.09 -9.09
C VAL A 180 -38.22 19.85 -9.51
N HIS A 181 -38.31 21.18 -9.51
CA HIS A 181 -37.22 22.04 -9.99
C HIS A 181 -36.57 22.78 -8.82
N PHE A 182 -35.27 22.57 -8.64
CA PHE A 182 -34.44 23.34 -7.72
C PHE A 182 -33.44 24.17 -8.52
N PRO A 183 -33.52 25.52 -8.51
CA PRO A 183 -32.62 26.38 -9.26
C PRO A 183 -31.14 26.07 -9.05
N ILE A 184 -30.75 25.79 -7.79
CA ILE A 184 -29.37 25.45 -7.40
C ILE A 184 -28.86 24.19 -8.13
N LEU A 185 -29.71 23.16 -8.24
CA LEU A 185 -29.36 21.91 -8.92
C LEU A 185 -29.28 22.11 -10.43
N THR A 186 -30.17 22.93 -10.99
CA THR A 186 -30.15 23.28 -12.42
C THR A 186 -28.84 23.99 -12.79
N ASP A 187 -28.40 24.96 -11.99
CA ASP A 187 -27.17 25.71 -12.26
C ASP A 187 -25.91 24.84 -12.16
N MET A 188 -25.91 23.85 -11.24
CA MET A 188 -24.81 22.88 -11.09
C MET A 188 -24.80 21.80 -12.18
N ALA A 189 -25.98 21.44 -12.71
CA ALA A 189 -26.14 20.45 -13.77
C ALA A 189 -25.99 21.05 -15.17
N ASP A 190 -26.05 22.39 -15.29
CA ASP A 190 -25.90 23.11 -16.55
C ASP A 190 -24.58 22.72 -17.25
N PRO A 191 -24.61 22.20 -18.49
CA PRO A 191 -23.42 21.87 -19.27
C PRO A 191 -22.38 23.00 -19.38
N LEU A 192 -22.80 24.26 -19.32
CA LEU A 192 -21.88 25.41 -19.34
C LEU A 192 -21.08 25.59 -18.04
N ASN A 193 -21.64 25.16 -16.92
CA ASN A 193 -21.01 25.23 -15.59
C ASN A 193 -20.48 23.87 -15.14
N ASN A 194 -20.76 22.80 -15.88
CA ASN A 194 -20.31 21.46 -15.57
C ASN A 194 -18.80 21.35 -15.84
N PRO A 195 -17.99 20.99 -14.84
CA PRO A 195 -16.55 20.85 -15.02
C PRO A 195 -16.16 19.62 -15.86
N LEU A 196 -17.11 18.75 -16.23
CA LEU A 196 -16.88 17.64 -17.15
C LEU A 196 -17.12 18.05 -18.60
N LYS A 197 -16.22 17.62 -19.48
CA LYS A 197 -16.34 17.80 -20.92
C LYS A 197 -17.34 16.81 -21.53
N ASP A 198 -18.01 17.23 -22.61
CA ASP A 198 -18.95 16.40 -23.39
C ASP A 198 -18.36 15.07 -23.86
N SER A 199 -17.03 15.01 -24.02
CA SER A 199 -16.27 13.80 -24.36
C SER A 199 -16.49 12.65 -23.37
N LEU A 200 -16.96 12.92 -22.15
CA LEU A 200 -17.29 11.90 -21.17
C LEU A 200 -18.60 11.17 -21.49
N PHE A 201 -19.55 11.85 -22.12
CA PHE A 201 -20.89 11.33 -22.40
C PHE A 201 -21.00 10.64 -23.76
N VAL A 202 -20.02 10.86 -24.66
CA VAL A 202 -19.99 10.25 -26.00
C VAL A 202 -19.01 9.08 -26.02
N ILE A 203 -19.49 7.88 -25.68
CA ILE A 203 -18.70 6.65 -25.84
C ILE A 203 -18.96 6.07 -27.23
N PRO A 204 -17.94 5.99 -28.12
CA PRO A 204 -18.11 5.43 -29.45
C PRO A 204 -18.43 3.92 -29.37
N VAL A 205 -19.64 3.56 -29.79
CA VAL A 205 -20.21 2.20 -29.67
C VAL A 205 -19.92 1.28 -30.86
N ASN A 206 -19.33 1.79 -31.93
CA ASN A 206 -19.33 1.07 -33.21
C ASN A 206 -17.99 0.38 -33.56
N ASN A 207 -16.89 0.68 -32.87
CA ASN A 207 -15.57 0.12 -33.17
C ASN A 207 -14.70 -0.09 -31.93
N PHE A 208 -14.13 -1.30 -31.77
CA PHE A 208 -13.23 -1.66 -30.67
C PHE A 208 -12.04 -0.69 -30.50
N PHE A 209 -11.40 -0.32 -31.61
CA PHE A 209 -10.25 0.61 -31.56
C PHE A 209 -10.66 2.03 -31.17
N GLN A 210 -11.84 2.50 -31.61
CA GLN A 210 -12.37 3.80 -31.21
C GLN A 210 -12.78 3.79 -29.73
N PHE A 211 -13.33 2.67 -29.26
CA PHE A 211 -13.66 2.44 -27.86
C PHE A 211 -12.41 2.53 -26.96
N ILE A 212 -11.33 1.84 -27.30
CA ILE A 212 -10.07 1.88 -26.52
C ILE A 212 -9.47 3.29 -26.50
N MET A 213 -9.62 4.05 -27.59
CA MET A 213 -9.11 5.42 -27.71
C MET A 213 -10.05 6.46 -27.09
N SER A 214 -11.20 6.07 -26.53
CA SER A 214 -12.09 7.03 -25.88
C SER A 214 -11.41 7.62 -24.64
N PRO A 215 -11.54 8.93 -24.38
CA PRO A 215 -10.92 9.58 -23.22
C PRO A 215 -11.21 8.89 -21.88
N VAL A 216 -12.46 8.46 -21.68
CA VAL A 216 -12.92 7.80 -20.45
C VAL A 216 -12.29 6.42 -20.30
N ILE A 217 -12.23 5.66 -21.39
CA ILE A 217 -11.66 4.32 -21.40
C ILE A 217 -10.15 4.38 -21.23
N VAL A 218 -9.46 5.29 -21.92
CA VAL A 218 -8.03 5.55 -21.72
C VAL A 218 -7.76 5.92 -20.26
N PHE A 219 -8.55 6.83 -19.68
CA PHE A 219 -8.42 7.20 -18.27
C PHE A 219 -8.60 5.99 -17.34
N ALA A 220 -9.61 5.16 -17.57
CA ALA A 220 -9.84 3.95 -16.77
C ALA A 220 -8.68 2.95 -16.88
N ILE A 221 -8.17 2.71 -18.10
CA ILE A 221 -7.03 1.82 -18.35
C ILE A 221 -5.79 2.37 -17.64
N VAL A 222 -5.44 3.64 -17.86
CA VAL A 222 -4.24 4.24 -17.26
C VAL A 222 -4.35 4.27 -15.73
N SER A 223 -5.55 4.49 -15.19
CA SER A 223 -5.85 4.39 -13.75
C SER A 223 -5.59 3.00 -13.19
N TYR A 224 -6.05 1.96 -13.90
CA TYR A 224 -5.78 0.57 -13.54
C TYR A 224 -4.29 0.26 -13.59
N ILE A 225 -3.60 0.67 -14.66
CA ILE A 225 -2.15 0.48 -14.84
C ILE A 225 -1.38 1.14 -13.70
N TYR A 226 -1.75 2.37 -13.33
CA TYR A 226 -1.15 3.11 -12.21
C TYR A 226 -1.28 2.35 -10.88
N LEU A 227 -2.48 1.86 -10.55
CA LEU A 227 -2.69 1.09 -9.32
C LEU A 227 -1.93 -0.23 -9.32
N GLU A 228 -1.94 -0.96 -10.43
CA GLU A 228 -1.24 -2.23 -10.55
C GLU A 228 0.29 -2.03 -10.39
N LEU A 229 0.86 -0.99 -10.99
CA LEU A 229 2.25 -0.59 -10.75
C LEU A 229 2.49 -0.20 -9.29
N ALA A 230 1.59 0.56 -8.66
CA ALA A 230 1.69 0.92 -7.25
C ALA A 230 1.72 -0.31 -6.33
N PHE A 231 0.88 -1.31 -6.59
CA PHE A 231 0.89 -2.57 -5.84
C PHE A 231 2.17 -3.36 -6.07
N GLN A 232 2.71 -3.36 -7.30
CA GLN A 232 4.00 -4.01 -7.60
C GLN A 232 5.18 -3.30 -6.92
N VAL A 233 5.18 -1.96 -6.85
CA VAL A 233 6.17 -1.20 -6.06
C VAL A 233 6.09 -1.63 -4.60
N ASN A 234 4.88 -1.68 -4.02
CA ASN A 234 4.70 -2.05 -2.62
C ASN A 234 5.16 -3.49 -2.34
N TYR A 235 4.78 -4.45 -3.19
CA TYR A 235 5.20 -5.84 -3.07
C TYR A 235 6.73 -5.97 -3.14
N THR A 236 7.36 -5.23 -4.05
CA THR A 236 8.83 -5.21 -4.18
C THR A 236 9.51 -4.65 -2.93
N ASP A 237 8.96 -3.58 -2.32
CA ASP A 237 9.54 -2.98 -1.11
C ASP A 237 9.32 -3.85 0.15
N THR A 238 8.15 -4.49 0.27
CA THR A 238 7.77 -5.24 1.47
C THR A 238 8.25 -6.68 1.48
N VAL A 239 8.22 -7.38 0.34
CA VAL A 239 8.53 -8.82 0.27
C VAL A 239 9.89 -9.08 -0.36
N THR A 240 10.18 -8.43 -1.49
CA THR A 240 11.39 -8.71 -2.28
C THR A 240 12.65 -8.10 -1.66
N LYS A 241 12.57 -6.85 -1.19
CA LYS A 241 13.73 -6.12 -0.64
C LYS A 241 14.34 -6.75 0.62
N PRO A 242 13.57 -7.19 1.65
CA PRO A 242 14.17 -7.89 2.79
C PRO A 242 14.87 -9.19 2.39
N SER A 243 14.29 -9.92 1.44
CA SER A 243 14.84 -11.18 0.93
C SER A 243 16.17 -10.95 0.20
N LEU A 244 16.25 -9.89 -0.61
CA LEU A 244 17.49 -9.49 -1.28
C LEU A 244 18.55 -8.99 -0.31
N GLN A 245 18.18 -8.17 0.68
CA GLN A 245 19.12 -7.71 1.72
C GLN A 245 19.68 -8.88 2.55
N ARG A 246 18.85 -9.90 2.82
CA ARG A 246 19.30 -11.12 3.49
C ARG A 246 20.30 -11.89 2.63
N ARG A 247 20.03 -12.05 1.33
CA ARG A 247 20.96 -12.67 0.37
C ARG A 247 22.30 -11.93 0.34
N ASP A 248 22.28 -10.61 0.16
CA ASP A 248 23.48 -9.78 0.09
C ASP A 248 24.29 -9.85 1.40
N ARG A 249 23.61 -9.89 2.56
CA ARG A 249 24.26 -10.08 3.87
C ARG A 249 24.92 -11.46 4.00
N LEU A 250 24.24 -12.53 3.62
CA LEU A 250 24.76 -13.89 3.69
C LEU A 250 25.93 -14.08 2.72
N GLU A 251 25.83 -13.52 1.52
CA GLU A 251 26.89 -13.51 0.51
C GLU A 251 28.14 -12.79 1.04
N ALA A 252 27.99 -11.58 1.61
CA ALA A 252 29.10 -10.85 2.22
C ALA A 252 29.72 -11.61 3.41
N GLN A 253 28.91 -12.25 4.26
CA GLN A 253 29.41 -13.06 5.37
C GLN A 253 30.21 -14.27 4.89
N LEU A 254 29.76 -14.90 3.80
CA LEU A 254 30.42 -16.05 3.20
C LEU A 254 31.75 -15.65 2.55
N GLU A 255 31.78 -14.52 1.84
CA GLU A 255 33.01 -13.96 1.24
C GLU A 255 34.03 -13.56 2.31
N ILE A 256 33.60 -12.92 3.41
CA ILE A 256 34.45 -12.62 4.56
C ILE A 256 35.02 -13.90 5.16
N LEU A 257 34.18 -14.92 5.35
CA LEU A 257 34.60 -16.21 5.88
C LEU A 257 35.64 -16.89 4.99
N GLU A 258 35.42 -16.89 3.67
CA GLU A 258 36.35 -17.47 2.69
C GLU A 258 37.69 -16.73 2.75
N ARG A 259 37.67 -15.39 2.68
CA ARG A 259 38.88 -14.54 2.77
C ARG A 259 39.62 -14.72 4.09
N GLU A 260 38.92 -14.71 5.22
CA GLU A 260 39.53 -14.92 6.55
C GLU A 260 40.07 -16.34 6.71
N SER A 261 39.35 -17.35 6.22
CA SER A 261 39.81 -18.72 6.28
C SER A 261 41.08 -18.95 5.46
N HIS A 262 41.19 -18.33 4.27
CA HIS A 262 42.40 -18.34 3.46
C HIS A 262 43.54 -17.58 4.14
N TYR A 263 43.28 -16.39 4.67
CA TYR A 263 44.29 -15.60 5.40
C TYR A 263 44.82 -16.35 6.62
N VAL A 264 43.93 -16.92 7.43
CA VAL A 264 44.30 -17.73 8.60
C VAL A 264 45.06 -18.96 8.15
N THR A 265 44.60 -19.69 7.12
CA THR A 265 45.29 -20.88 6.61
C THR A 265 46.71 -20.58 6.11
N ALA A 266 46.89 -19.45 5.41
CA ALA A 266 48.19 -19.02 4.87
C ALA A 266 49.14 -18.48 5.95
N ASN A 267 48.60 -17.92 7.04
CA ASN A 267 49.39 -17.33 8.12
C ASN A 267 49.36 -18.15 9.42
N VAL A 268 48.83 -19.39 9.44
CA VAL A 268 48.79 -20.20 10.68
C VAL A 268 50.16 -20.30 11.31
N ASP A 269 51.18 -20.59 10.49
CA ASP A 269 52.53 -20.81 11.00
C ASP A 269 53.15 -19.50 11.49
N LYS A 270 52.90 -18.37 10.82
CA LYS A 270 53.31 -17.03 11.29
C LYS A 270 52.56 -16.60 12.56
N ILE A 271 51.26 -16.82 12.65
CA ILE A 271 50.45 -16.47 13.83
C ILE A 271 50.85 -17.34 15.02
N LYS A 272 51.16 -18.62 14.77
CA LYS A 272 51.62 -19.55 15.81
C LYS A 272 53.06 -19.27 16.23
N GLU A 273 53.93 -18.87 15.31
CA GLU A 273 55.30 -18.41 15.60
C GLU A 273 55.33 -17.05 16.27
N GLU A 274 54.48 -16.09 15.89
CA GLU A 274 54.39 -14.76 16.50
C GLU A 274 53.77 -14.86 17.90
N ALA A 275 52.78 -15.73 18.11
CA ALA A 275 52.28 -16.07 19.45
C ALA A 275 53.35 -16.76 20.31
N LYS A 276 54.16 -17.66 19.72
CA LYS A 276 55.26 -18.33 20.43
C LYS A 276 56.42 -17.38 20.73
N LYS A 277 56.75 -16.47 19.81
CA LYS A 277 57.75 -15.42 19.99
C LYS A 277 57.32 -14.39 21.01
N ARG A 278 56.04 -14.00 21.07
CA ARG A 278 55.51 -13.16 22.16
C ARG A 278 55.60 -13.86 23.51
N MET A 279 55.33 -15.18 23.57
CA MET A 279 55.60 -15.95 24.79
C MET A 279 57.07 -15.92 25.18
N GLU A 280 57.98 -16.13 24.22
CA GLU A 280 59.43 -16.13 24.46
C GLU A 280 59.95 -14.72 24.83
N GLU A 281 59.45 -13.65 24.21
CA GLU A 281 59.78 -12.25 24.54
C GLU A 281 59.28 -11.85 25.94
N ILE A 282 58.12 -12.35 26.36
CA ILE A 282 57.58 -12.12 27.70
C ILE A 282 58.38 -12.93 28.74
N GLU A 283 58.79 -14.16 28.44
CA GLU A 283 59.67 -14.96 29.29
C GLU A 283 61.09 -14.35 29.38
N LEU A 284 61.60 -13.76 28.30
CA LEU A 284 62.88 -13.06 28.24
C LEU A 284 62.85 -11.70 28.96
N ALA A 285 61.82 -10.89 28.74
CA ALA A 285 61.59 -9.66 29.51
C ALA A 285 61.43 -9.95 31.02
N GLN A 286 61.04 -11.17 31.38
CA GLN A 286 61.03 -11.66 32.75
C GLN A 286 62.44 -11.93 33.29
N GLN A 287 63.32 -12.58 32.51
CA GLN A 287 64.70 -12.81 32.93
C GLN A 287 65.46 -11.49 33.14
N GLU A 288 65.18 -10.48 32.32
CA GLU A 288 65.72 -9.12 32.46
C GLU A 288 64.99 -8.29 33.54
N GLY A 289 63.69 -8.48 33.73
CA GLY A 289 62.92 -7.86 34.81
C GLY A 289 63.25 -8.41 36.19
N ILE A 290 63.71 -9.66 36.30
CA ILE A 290 64.19 -10.28 37.54
C ILE A 290 65.56 -9.71 37.96
N THR A 291 66.39 -9.25 37.01
CA THR A 291 67.66 -8.58 37.33
C THR A 291 67.45 -7.12 37.72
N ILE A 292 66.47 -6.42 37.14
CA ILE A 292 66.12 -5.03 37.50
C ILE A 292 65.27 -4.98 38.80
N GLY A 293 64.47 -6.01 39.08
CA GLY A 293 63.63 -6.15 40.28
C GLY A 293 64.40 -6.36 41.60
N LYS A 294 65.71 -6.63 41.55
CA LYS A 294 66.56 -6.65 42.75
C LYS A 294 66.89 -5.26 43.28
N PHE A 295 66.70 -4.18 42.51
CA PHE A 295 67.05 -2.82 42.93
C PHE A 295 65.89 -1.99 43.54
N PHE A 296 64.62 -2.35 43.33
CA PHE A 296 63.46 -1.62 43.89
C PHE A 296 62.61 -2.46 44.85
N ALA A 297 63.28 -3.23 45.71
CA ALA A 297 62.63 -4.04 46.74
C ALA A 297 62.47 -3.27 48.07
N LYS A 298 61.64 -2.22 48.11
CA LYS A 298 61.08 -1.73 49.39
C LYS A 298 59.74 -1.03 49.19
N THR A 299 58.70 -1.66 49.75
CA THR A 299 57.33 -1.16 50.01
C THR A 299 56.34 -1.24 48.82
N GLY A 300 55.49 -2.29 48.79
CA GLY A 300 54.36 -2.41 47.84
C GLY A 300 54.04 -3.81 47.25
N LYS A 301 54.71 -4.88 47.71
CA LYS A 301 54.84 -6.16 46.98
C LYS A 301 53.62 -7.10 46.87
N ARG A 302 52.43 -6.82 47.40
CA ARG A 302 51.29 -7.78 47.31
C ARG A 302 50.19 -7.42 46.30
N PHE A 303 49.99 -6.14 45.97
CA PHE A 303 48.97 -5.74 45.00
C PHE A 303 49.50 -5.66 43.56
N SER A 304 50.80 -5.37 43.36
CA SER A 304 51.43 -5.34 42.03
C SER A 304 51.48 -6.72 41.38
N TYR A 305 51.92 -7.74 42.13
CA TYR A 305 52.07 -9.10 41.61
C TYR A 305 50.73 -9.77 41.30
N VAL A 306 49.70 -9.48 42.10
CA VAL A 306 48.33 -9.99 41.85
C VAL A 306 47.69 -9.28 40.65
N LYS A 307 47.90 -7.97 40.51
CA LYS A 307 47.46 -7.21 39.33
C LYS A 307 48.14 -7.71 38.05
N GLU A 308 49.45 -7.95 38.09
CA GLU A 308 50.22 -8.55 36.99
C GLU A 308 49.76 -9.97 36.65
N MET A 309 49.46 -10.81 37.65
CA MET A 309 48.88 -12.13 37.40
C MET A 309 47.47 -12.08 36.80
N ILE A 310 46.65 -11.10 37.19
CA ILE A 310 45.31 -10.91 36.61
C ILE A 310 45.41 -10.40 35.17
N GLU A 311 46.30 -9.45 34.88
CA GLU A 311 46.57 -8.98 33.52
C GLU A 311 47.14 -10.10 32.63
N LYS A 312 48.07 -10.92 33.16
CA LYS A 312 48.58 -12.13 32.48
C LYS A 312 47.46 -13.10 32.16
N LYS A 313 46.62 -13.43 33.14
CA LYS A 313 45.53 -14.40 32.95
C LYS A 313 44.48 -13.88 31.96
N LYS A 314 44.22 -12.56 31.97
CA LYS A 314 43.31 -11.90 31.02
C LYS A 314 43.85 -11.92 29.60
N LEU A 315 45.13 -11.60 29.41
CA LEU A 315 45.81 -11.65 28.11
C LEU A 315 45.90 -13.09 27.57
N GLU A 316 46.27 -14.06 28.40
CA GLU A 316 46.27 -15.48 28.03
C GLU A 316 44.86 -15.98 27.62
N GLU A 317 43.81 -15.48 28.27
CA GLU A 317 42.43 -15.83 27.94
C GLU A 317 41.97 -15.17 26.63
N GLU A 318 42.37 -13.92 26.38
CA GLU A 318 42.15 -13.21 25.11
C GLU A 318 42.90 -13.89 23.95
N GLU A 319 44.14 -14.32 24.15
CA GLU A 319 44.94 -15.05 23.15
C GLU A 319 44.40 -16.46 22.88
N LYS A 320 44.00 -17.21 23.92
CA LYS A 320 43.31 -18.50 23.73
C LYS A 320 42.02 -18.33 22.96
N LYS A 321 41.27 -17.24 23.17
CA LYS A 321 40.07 -16.90 22.40
C LYS A 321 40.43 -16.62 20.93
N LEU A 322 41.51 -15.88 20.65
CA LEU A 322 41.97 -15.61 19.27
C LEU A 322 42.43 -16.88 18.54
N VAL A 323 43.24 -17.73 19.17
CA VAL A 323 43.70 -19.00 18.58
C VAL A 323 42.54 -19.96 18.35
N THR A 324 41.61 -20.03 19.31
CA THR A 324 40.40 -20.85 19.17
C THR A 324 39.49 -20.33 18.06
N ALA A 325 39.34 -19.00 17.94
CA ALA A 325 38.60 -18.37 16.86
C ALA A 325 39.24 -18.67 15.51
N ALA A 326 40.55 -18.47 15.34
CA ALA A 326 41.29 -18.77 14.11
C ALA A 326 41.16 -20.25 13.70
N SER A 327 41.28 -21.18 14.67
CA SER A 327 41.09 -22.61 14.42
C SER A 327 39.67 -22.95 13.96
N LYS A 328 38.65 -22.34 14.58
CA LYS A 328 37.24 -22.48 14.20
C LYS A 328 36.97 -21.89 12.81
N THR A 329 37.47 -20.69 12.50
CA THR A 329 37.36 -20.06 11.19
C THR A 329 38.00 -20.90 10.09
N ARG A 330 39.18 -21.50 10.37
CA ARG A 330 39.84 -22.43 9.43
C ARG A 330 39.03 -23.70 9.18
N ARG A 331 38.50 -24.30 10.25
CA ARG A 331 37.68 -25.53 10.14
C ARG A 331 36.39 -25.26 9.38
N LEU A 332 35.77 -24.11 9.64
CA LEU A 332 34.55 -23.67 8.97
C LEU A 332 34.80 -23.37 7.49
N GLY A 333 35.88 -22.66 7.16
CA GLY A 333 36.26 -22.40 5.75
C GLY A 333 36.50 -23.69 4.96
N ARG A 334 37.24 -24.66 5.52
CA ARG A 334 37.43 -25.97 4.86
C ARG A 334 36.14 -26.75 4.68
N TYR A 335 35.22 -26.65 5.62
CA TYR A 335 33.92 -27.30 5.53
C TYR A 335 33.09 -26.68 4.40
N VAL A 336 33.07 -25.35 4.32
CA VAL A 336 32.40 -24.60 3.26
C VAL A 336 33.00 -24.91 1.88
N ASP A 337 34.33 -24.91 1.76
CA ASP A 337 35.02 -25.29 0.52
C ASP A 337 34.71 -26.72 0.07
N ARG A 338 34.68 -27.66 1.02
CA ARG A 338 34.33 -29.05 0.74
C ARG A 338 32.88 -29.17 0.29
N LEU A 339 31.98 -28.48 0.98
CA LEU A 339 30.56 -28.45 0.66
C LEU A 339 30.31 -27.91 -0.76
N PHE A 340 31.02 -26.87 -1.19
CA PHE A 340 30.90 -26.32 -2.55
C PHE A 340 31.52 -27.19 -3.64
N ARG A 341 32.52 -28.02 -3.29
CA ARG A 341 33.08 -29.01 -4.23
C ARG A 341 32.19 -30.23 -4.39
N GLU A 342 31.52 -30.64 -3.33
CA GLU A 342 30.62 -31.81 -3.33
C GLU A 342 29.24 -31.46 -3.89
N ASP A 343 28.74 -30.24 -3.64
CA ASP A 343 27.46 -29.75 -4.13
C ASP A 343 27.59 -28.31 -4.66
N SER A 344 27.50 -28.15 -5.98
CA SER A 344 27.56 -26.84 -6.64
C SER A 344 26.34 -25.96 -6.32
N GLU A 345 25.20 -26.54 -5.93
CA GLU A 345 23.99 -25.81 -5.55
C GLU A 345 24.00 -25.38 -4.07
N ALA A 346 24.91 -25.92 -3.25
CA ALA A 346 25.02 -25.56 -1.84
C ALA A 346 25.38 -24.08 -1.66
N ARG A 347 26.13 -23.48 -2.59
CA ARG A 347 26.42 -22.03 -2.58
C ARG A 347 25.16 -21.21 -2.77
N ASP A 348 24.31 -21.62 -3.71
CA ASP A 348 23.05 -20.94 -3.96
C ASP A 348 22.05 -21.13 -2.82
N THR A 349 22.08 -22.29 -2.17
CA THR A 349 21.25 -22.61 -1.01
C THR A 349 21.68 -21.85 0.24
N LEU A 350 22.99 -21.77 0.52
CA LEU A 350 23.55 -21.06 1.68
C LEU A 350 23.43 -19.54 1.56
N THR A 351 23.56 -19.00 0.36
CA THR A 351 23.33 -17.58 0.08
C THR A 351 21.83 -17.26 -0.06
N ALA A 352 20.96 -18.27 -0.06
CA ALA A 352 19.55 -18.15 -0.44
C ALA A 352 19.35 -17.49 -1.82
N SER A 353 20.35 -17.59 -2.70
CA SER A 353 20.33 -17.14 -4.10
C SER A 353 19.20 -17.80 -4.90
N SER A 354 18.94 -19.09 -4.65
CA SER A 354 17.81 -19.82 -5.26
C SER A 354 16.43 -19.34 -4.77
N SER A 355 16.36 -18.82 -3.54
CA SER A 355 15.13 -18.29 -2.94
C SER A 355 14.89 -16.81 -3.26
N ALA A 356 15.92 -16.09 -3.70
CA ALA A 356 15.84 -14.68 -4.05
C ALA A 356 15.42 -14.54 -5.53
N PRO A 357 14.28 -13.91 -5.83
CA PRO A 357 13.83 -13.80 -7.22
C PRO A 357 14.84 -12.97 -8.04
N ARG A 358 15.34 -13.55 -9.13
CA ARG A 358 16.17 -12.81 -10.10
C ARG A 358 15.34 -11.65 -10.68
N ALA A 359 15.86 -10.43 -10.61
CA ALA A 359 15.13 -9.22 -11.01
C ALA A 359 14.57 -9.27 -12.44
N GLY A 360 15.28 -9.91 -13.38
CA GLY A 360 14.81 -10.10 -14.75
C GLY A 360 13.63 -11.06 -14.89
N ASN A 361 13.64 -12.17 -14.15
CA ASN A 361 12.53 -13.13 -14.13
C ASN A 361 11.31 -12.56 -13.41
N LEU A 362 11.53 -11.76 -12.36
CA LEU A 362 10.49 -11.00 -11.68
C LEU A 362 9.86 -9.97 -12.64
N ALA A 363 10.67 -9.18 -13.36
CA ALA A 363 10.17 -8.18 -14.29
C ALA A 363 9.37 -8.80 -15.45
N THR A 364 9.90 -9.87 -16.07
CA THR A 364 9.22 -10.55 -17.19
C THR A 364 7.92 -11.21 -16.76
N SER A 365 7.91 -11.95 -15.65
CA SER A 365 6.67 -12.55 -15.12
C SER A 365 5.64 -11.50 -14.72
N THR A 366 6.09 -10.38 -14.16
CA THR A 366 5.23 -9.25 -13.80
C THR A 366 4.62 -8.61 -15.05
N ILE A 367 5.42 -8.33 -16.08
CA ILE A 367 4.93 -7.77 -17.35
C ILE A 367 3.94 -8.71 -18.04
N VAL A 368 4.25 -10.00 -18.15
CA VAL A 368 3.36 -10.98 -18.81
C VAL A 368 2.02 -11.08 -18.08
N ASN A 369 2.04 -11.21 -16.75
CA ASN A 369 0.82 -11.27 -15.95
C ASN A 369 0.02 -9.96 -16.03
N PHE A 370 0.73 -8.83 -15.98
CA PHE A 370 0.15 -7.50 -16.16
C PHE A 370 -0.55 -7.35 -17.52
N THR A 371 0.14 -7.68 -18.62
CA THR A 371 -0.42 -7.60 -19.98
C THR A 371 -1.63 -8.52 -20.14
N TYR A 372 -1.56 -9.74 -19.59
CA TYR A 372 -2.70 -10.66 -19.62
C TYR A 372 -3.91 -10.10 -18.86
N ARG A 373 -3.72 -9.54 -17.66
CA ARG A 373 -4.81 -8.92 -16.88
C ARG A 373 -5.42 -7.73 -17.58
N VAL A 374 -4.59 -6.80 -18.09
CA VAL A 374 -5.07 -5.61 -18.82
C VAL A 374 -5.83 -6.03 -20.07
N GLY A 375 -5.29 -6.98 -20.85
CA GLY A 375 -5.95 -7.48 -22.06
C GLY A 375 -7.28 -8.14 -21.76
N LEU A 376 -7.35 -8.99 -20.72
CA LEU A 376 -8.58 -9.64 -20.30
C LEU A 376 -9.63 -8.63 -19.79
N LEU A 377 -9.21 -7.63 -19.01
CA LEU A 377 -10.09 -6.55 -18.56
C LEU A 377 -10.64 -5.72 -19.72
N LEU A 378 -9.83 -5.43 -20.73
CA LEU A 378 -10.25 -4.70 -21.92
C LEU A 378 -11.30 -5.46 -22.72
N VAL A 379 -11.07 -6.76 -22.95
CA VAL A 379 -12.02 -7.62 -23.66
C VAL A 379 -13.33 -7.73 -22.90
N LEU A 380 -13.28 -7.99 -21.58
CA LEU A 380 -14.49 -8.05 -20.75
C LEU A 380 -15.23 -6.71 -20.71
N SER A 381 -14.53 -5.59 -20.57
CA SER A 381 -15.15 -4.26 -20.56
C SER A 381 -15.83 -3.94 -21.89
N PHE A 382 -15.20 -4.31 -23.01
CA PHE A 382 -15.81 -4.14 -24.33
C PHE A 382 -17.10 -4.94 -24.47
N ILE A 383 -17.09 -6.21 -24.03
CA ILE A 383 -18.27 -7.09 -24.05
C ILE A 383 -19.41 -6.51 -23.20
N ILE A 384 -19.12 -6.00 -22.00
CA ILE A 384 -20.12 -5.42 -21.09
C ILE A 384 -20.74 -4.15 -21.68
N ILE A 385 -19.93 -3.28 -22.28
CA ILE A 385 -20.39 -1.98 -22.80
C ILE A 385 -21.13 -2.14 -24.14
N HIS A 386 -20.91 -3.25 -24.86
CA HIS A 386 -21.57 -3.55 -26.13
C HIS A 386 -22.44 -4.82 -26.03
N PRO A 387 -23.50 -4.81 -25.20
CA PRO A 387 -24.32 -5.99 -24.99
C PRO A 387 -24.98 -6.45 -26.29
N LEU A 388 -25.45 -5.52 -27.13
CA LEU A 388 -26.06 -5.80 -28.43
C LEU A 388 -25.13 -6.62 -29.34
N TRP A 389 -23.89 -6.13 -29.55
CA TRP A 389 -22.90 -6.83 -30.37
C TRP A 389 -22.61 -8.23 -29.84
N PHE A 390 -22.47 -8.38 -28.52
CA PHE A 390 -22.19 -9.67 -27.91
C PHE A 390 -23.37 -10.66 -28.04
N LEU A 391 -24.59 -10.18 -27.77
CA LEU A 391 -25.79 -11.00 -27.76
C LEU A 391 -26.23 -11.41 -29.18
N ASP A 392 -26.03 -10.53 -30.16
CA ASP A 392 -26.33 -10.78 -31.57
C ASP A 392 -25.23 -11.61 -32.26
N THR A 393 -23.97 -11.19 -32.17
CA THR A 393 -22.88 -11.83 -32.94
C THR A 393 -22.34 -13.11 -32.30
N ILE A 394 -22.22 -13.16 -30.97
CA ILE A 394 -21.62 -14.31 -30.27
C ILE A 394 -22.66 -15.32 -29.80
N ILE A 395 -23.72 -14.85 -29.13
CA ILE A 395 -24.79 -15.74 -28.62
C ILE A 395 -25.82 -16.07 -29.70
N GLN A 396 -25.93 -15.24 -30.75
CA GLN A 396 -26.86 -15.44 -31.88
C GLN A 396 -28.32 -15.54 -31.39
N LEU A 397 -28.72 -14.60 -30.54
CA LEU A 397 -30.11 -14.51 -30.11
C LEU A 397 -31.01 -14.12 -31.31
N PRO A 398 -32.26 -14.62 -31.37
CA PRO A 398 -33.19 -14.26 -32.43
C PRO A 398 -33.48 -12.76 -32.49
N ASP A 399 -33.71 -12.24 -33.70
CA ASP A 399 -34.02 -10.83 -33.98
C ASP A 399 -35.15 -10.26 -33.10
N ALA A 400 -36.13 -11.10 -32.76
CA ALA A 400 -37.23 -10.73 -31.88
C ALA A 400 -36.79 -10.31 -30.45
N ILE A 401 -35.63 -10.77 -30.00
CA ILE A 401 -35.02 -10.40 -28.72
C ILE A 401 -34.00 -9.28 -28.93
N THR A 402 -33.25 -9.30 -30.05
CA THR A 402 -32.18 -8.32 -30.31
C THR A 402 -32.69 -6.93 -30.69
N GLU A 403 -33.82 -6.84 -31.37
CA GLU A 403 -34.46 -5.58 -31.77
C GLU A 403 -35.45 -5.04 -30.73
N SER A 404 -35.58 -5.71 -29.58
CA SER A 404 -36.48 -5.27 -28.51
C SER A 404 -36.02 -3.93 -27.92
N VAL A 405 -36.97 -3.05 -27.59
CA VAL A 405 -36.68 -1.80 -26.85
C VAL A 405 -35.97 -2.07 -25.53
N ALA A 406 -36.23 -3.23 -24.92
CA ALA A 406 -35.57 -3.67 -23.70
C ALA A 406 -34.07 -3.90 -23.88
N MET A 407 -33.56 -4.06 -25.12
CA MET A 407 -32.13 -4.26 -25.36
C MET A 407 -31.29 -2.98 -25.30
N TYR A 408 -31.94 -1.82 -25.42
CA TYR A 408 -31.32 -0.50 -25.24
C TYR A 408 -31.35 -0.03 -23.79
N SER A 409 -31.92 -0.84 -22.89
CA SER A 409 -32.09 -0.47 -21.49
C SER A 409 -30.83 -0.84 -20.67
N PRO A 410 -30.45 -0.04 -19.66
CA PRO A 410 -29.27 -0.31 -18.83
C PRO A 410 -29.32 -1.67 -18.11
N GLU A 411 -30.50 -2.24 -17.94
CA GLU A 411 -30.73 -3.55 -17.31
C GLU A 411 -30.04 -4.69 -18.07
N VAL A 412 -29.87 -4.59 -19.38
CA VAL A 412 -29.16 -5.63 -20.16
C VAL A 412 -27.67 -5.65 -19.83
N ILE A 413 -27.09 -4.49 -19.55
CA ILE A 413 -25.72 -4.40 -19.03
C ILE A 413 -25.63 -5.15 -17.69
N ILE A 414 -26.62 -4.99 -16.81
CA ILE A 414 -26.68 -5.68 -15.50
C ILE A 414 -26.80 -7.20 -15.68
N ILE A 415 -27.64 -7.67 -16.61
CA ILE A 415 -27.78 -9.11 -16.93
C ILE A 415 -26.43 -9.71 -17.36
N LEU A 416 -25.63 -8.95 -18.12
CA LEU A 416 -24.31 -9.38 -18.59
C LEU A 416 -23.24 -9.28 -17.49
N LEU A 417 -23.37 -8.31 -16.59
CA LEU A 417 -22.46 -8.09 -15.45
C LEU A 417 -22.64 -9.13 -14.34
N LEU A 418 -23.87 -9.62 -14.12
CA LEU A 418 -24.22 -10.52 -13.02
C LEU A 418 -23.44 -11.85 -13.03
N PRO A 419 -23.32 -12.57 -14.16
CA PRO A 419 -22.46 -13.76 -14.26
C PRO A 419 -21.01 -13.45 -13.89
N ILE A 420 -20.48 -12.32 -14.34
CA ILE A 420 -19.10 -11.90 -14.08
C ILE A 420 -18.90 -11.60 -12.60
N MET A 421 -19.85 -10.91 -11.96
CA MET A 421 -19.81 -10.67 -10.51
C MET A 421 -19.88 -11.96 -9.70
N LEU A 422 -20.65 -12.95 -10.16
CA LEU A 422 -20.78 -14.26 -9.50
C LEU A 422 -19.57 -15.18 -9.70
N ILE A 423 -18.74 -14.96 -10.73
CA ILE A 423 -17.51 -15.74 -10.93
C ILE A 423 -16.56 -15.61 -9.73
N PHE A 424 -16.42 -14.43 -9.14
CA PHE A 424 -15.53 -14.21 -7.99
C PHE A 424 -15.89 -15.03 -6.75
N PRO A 425 -17.13 -14.98 -6.21
CA PRO A 425 -17.53 -15.81 -5.08
C PRO A 425 -17.50 -17.31 -5.42
N VAL A 426 -17.85 -17.70 -6.66
CA VAL A 426 -17.79 -19.10 -7.10
C VAL A 426 -16.35 -19.61 -7.12
N ILE A 427 -15.40 -18.87 -7.72
CA ILE A 427 -13.97 -19.23 -7.72
C ILE A 427 -13.44 -19.27 -6.29
N SER A 428 -13.82 -18.31 -5.44
CA SER A 428 -13.41 -18.28 -4.03
C SER A 428 -13.88 -19.53 -3.27
N GLN A 429 -15.14 -19.94 -3.46
CA GLN A 429 -15.66 -21.20 -2.91
C GLN A 429 -14.92 -22.41 -3.45
N LEU A 430 -14.62 -22.44 -4.76
CA LEU A 430 -13.91 -23.54 -5.41
C LEU A 430 -12.48 -23.68 -4.87
N ILE A 431 -11.75 -22.56 -4.69
CA ILE A 431 -10.43 -22.53 -4.06
C ILE A 431 -10.51 -23.01 -2.61
N SER A 432 -11.48 -22.52 -1.84
CA SER A 432 -11.71 -22.95 -0.45
C SER A 432 -11.96 -24.45 -0.36
N PHE A 433 -12.81 -24.97 -1.25
CA PHE A 433 -13.12 -26.39 -1.34
C PHE A 433 -11.88 -27.23 -1.69
N VAL A 434 -11.11 -26.83 -2.71
CA VAL A 434 -9.87 -27.53 -3.11
C VAL A 434 -8.84 -27.50 -1.98
N LYS A 435 -8.68 -26.35 -1.31
CA LYS A 435 -7.75 -26.21 -0.17
C LYS A 435 -8.17 -27.10 0.99
N HIS A 436 -9.46 -27.14 1.32
CA HIS A 436 -9.99 -28.00 2.37
C HIS A 436 -9.78 -29.48 2.05
N ARG A 437 -10.05 -29.88 0.80
CA ARG A 437 -9.79 -31.24 0.33
C ARG A 437 -8.31 -31.61 0.40
N ASN A 438 -7.41 -30.74 -0.06
CA ASN A 438 -5.97 -30.97 0.03
C ASN A 438 -5.47 -31.06 1.49
N LEU A 439 -6.04 -30.27 2.40
CA LEU A 439 -5.74 -30.34 3.83
C LEU A 439 -6.17 -31.70 4.42
N ILE A 440 -7.38 -32.16 4.09
CA ILE A 440 -7.89 -33.47 4.52
C ILE A 440 -6.99 -34.60 4.00
N VAL A 441 -6.59 -34.54 2.72
CA VAL A 441 -5.68 -35.54 2.13
C VAL A 441 -4.31 -35.53 2.83
N LYS A 442 -3.75 -34.36 3.16
CA LYS A 442 -2.51 -34.27 3.93
C LYS A 442 -2.65 -34.85 5.33
N LEU A 443 -3.73 -34.55 6.04
CA LEU A 443 -3.99 -35.10 7.38
C LEU A 443 -4.17 -36.62 7.35
N GLN A 444 -4.79 -37.17 6.29
CA GLN A 444 -4.88 -38.61 6.09
C GLN A 444 -3.50 -39.24 5.79
N GLN A 445 -2.64 -38.57 5.04
CA GLN A 445 -1.27 -39.03 4.80
C GLN A 445 -0.43 -39.00 6.09
N GLU A 446 -0.53 -37.94 6.89
CA GLU A 446 0.13 -37.86 8.20
C GLU A 446 -0.40 -38.91 9.18
N GLY A 447 -1.71 -39.18 9.18
CA GLY A 447 -2.33 -40.25 9.95
C GLY A 447 -1.79 -41.64 9.57
N ARG A 448 -1.73 -41.95 8.27
CA ARG A 448 -1.13 -43.20 7.77
C ARG A 448 0.36 -43.32 8.08
N ILE A 449 1.11 -42.22 8.03
CA ILE A 449 2.53 -42.21 8.41
C ILE A 449 2.69 -42.50 9.90
N LYS A 450 1.81 -41.97 10.77
CA LYS A 450 1.80 -42.30 12.20
C LYS A 450 1.43 -43.76 12.45
N GLU A 451 0.43 -44.31 11.76
CA GLU A 451 0.09 -45.73 11.85
C GLU A 451 1.25 -46.63 11.38
N LEU A 452 1.93 -46.27 10.29
CA LEU A 452 3.11 -46.98 9.82
C LEU A 452 4.26 -46.90 10.84
N LEU A 453 4.53 -45.72 11.41
CA LEU A 453 5.56 -45.55 12.45
C LEU A 453 5.24 -46.32 13.74
N ILE A 454 3.97 -46.39 14.13
CA ILE A 454 3.53 -47.21 15.27
C ILE A 454 3.71 -48.70 14.94
N SER A 455 3.31 -49.13 13.74
CA SER A 455 3.51 -50.53 13.33
C SER A 455 5.00 -50.91 13.27
N VAL A 456 5.87 -50.03 12.76
CA VAL A 456 7.31 -50.25 12.69
C VAL A 456 7.93 -50.21 14.09
N GLY A 457 7.45 -49.34 14.99
CA GLY A 457 7.85 -49.33 16.40
C GLY A 457 7.44 -50.61 17.15
N ASP A 458 6.29 -51.19 16.81
CA ASP A 458 5.85 -52.48 17.34
C ASP A 458 6.68 -53.64 16.76
N TYR A 459 7.08 -53.59 15.49
CA TYR A 459 8.00 -54.58 14.91
C TYR A 459 9.37 -54.60 15.61
N VAL A 460 9.93 -53.43 15.95
CA VAL A 460 11.22 -53.32 16.68
C VAL A 460 11.09 -53.87 18.11
N LYS A 461 10.00 -53.58 18.82
CA LYS A 461 9.75 -54.15 20.16
C LYS A 461 9.54 -55.65 20.15
N THR A 462 8.97 -56.19 19.08
CA THR A 462 8.73 -57.64 18.97
C THR A 462 10.02 -58.41 18.68
N GLU A 463 11.03 -57.77 18.09
CA GLU A 463 12.38 -58.33 17.92
C GLU A 463 13.18 -58.28 19.23
N GLU A 464 13.15 -57.17 19.97
CA GLU A 464 13.79 -57.06 21.29
C GLU A 464 13.26 -58.10 22.30
N PHE A 465 11.93 -58.31 22.35
CA PHE A 465 11.34 -59.34 23.22
C PHE A 465 11.72 -60.78 22.83
N LYS A 466 12.01 -61.05 21.55
CA LYS A 466 12.46 -62.37 21.07
C LYS A 466 13.95 -62.61 21.31
N GLU A 467 14.77 -61.56 21.38
CA GLU A 467 16.17 -61.68 21.79
C GLU A 467 16.30 -61.85 23.30
N GLU A 468 15.52 -61.13 24.12
CA GLU A 468 15.57 -61.31 25.58
C GLU A 468 15.12 -62.71 26.04
N THR A 469 14.08 -63.29 25.42
CA THR A 469 13.64 -64.66 25.75
C THR A 469 14.57 -65.77 25.27
N LYS A 470 15.52 -65.49 24.36
CA LYS A 470 16.54 -66.46 23.96
C LYS A 470 17.76 -66.46 24.87
N VAL A 471 18.05 -65.37 25.57
CA VAL A 471 19.24 -65.26 26.43
C VAL A 471 19.01 -65.87 27.82
N GLU A 472 17.76 -65.94 28.32
CA GLU A 472 17.46 -66.58 29.61
C GLU A 472 17.32 -68.12 29.56
N GLY A 473 17.39 -68.76 28.39
CA GLY A 473 17.19 -70.21 28.21
C GLY A 473 18.43 -71.10 28.30
N GLU A 474 19.65 -70.56 28.32
CA GLU A 474 20.87 -71.36 28.05
C GLU A 474 21.98 -71.35 29.14
N SER A 475 21.67 -71.03 30.41
CA SER A 475 22.71 -71.07 31.48
C SER A 475 22.35 -71.77 32.80
N SER A 476 21.64 -72.91 32.77
CA SER A 476 21.40 -73.67 34.01
C SER A 476 21.23 -75.19 33.88
N THR A 477 22.14 -75.90 33.20
CA THR A 477 22.24 -77.38 33.37
C THR A 477 23.66 -77.93 33.19
N VAL A 478 24.63 -77.52 34.02
CA VAL A 478 25.81 -78.36 34.32
C VAL A 478 26.23 -78.15 35.78
N ALA A 479 25.63 -78.91 36.70
CA ALA A 479 26.23 -79.42 37.95
C ALA A 479 25.14 -80.00 38.86
N ALA A 480 24.93 -81.33 38.82
CA ALA A 480 24.63 -82.18 39.98
C ALA A 480 24.43 -83.65 39.54
N ASP A 481 25.30 -84.52 40.09
CA ASP A 481 25.17 -85.96 40.40
C ASP A 481 24.84 -86.97 39.28
N ALA A 482 25.64 -88.01 38.99
CA ALA A 482 26.40 -88.95 39.82
C ALA A 482 25.52 -89.74 40.81
N THR A 483 24.69 -90.66 40.31
CA THR A 483 24.61 -92.08 40.72
C THR A 483 23.60 -92.85 39.88
#